data_AF-A0A924J981-F1
#
_entry.id   AF-A0A924J981-F1
#
_cell.length_a   1.000
_cell.length_b   1.000
_cell.length_c   1.000
_cell.angle_alpha   90.00
_cell.angle_beta   90.00
_cell.angle_gamma   90.00
#
_symmetry.space_group_name_H-M   'P 1'
#
loop_
_entity.id
_entity.type
_entity.pdbx_description
1 polymer ?
#
loop_
_entity_poly.entity_id
_entity_poly.type
_entity_poly.pdbx_seq_one_letter_code
_entity_poly.pdbx_strand_id
1 'polypeptide(L)'
;MGRAFEFRKERKFKRWAKMAVQFTRIGKEIVMAVKDGGPSPDTNSRLRTAIQNSKAVNMPKHTVDAAIKRASNKDENGYEEHVYEGYASHGVAILIETATDNTNRTVANVRSYFNKTGGALGKTGSLDFIFNRKSIFRFLPGEKDLEELEFELIDAGLEELYLEADEDGTDISVVQTAFEDFGKMQKALEELGVEMKSAKLERISLSTMPITEEQAVDVFKLIDKLEEDDDVQAVYHNMAE
;
A
#
# COMPACT_ATOMS: atom_id res chain seq x y z
N MET A 1 33.84 -15.91 9.31
CA MET A 1 32.44 -16.00 8.83
C MET A 1 32.47 -15.71 7.33
N GLY A 2 32.03 -16.63 6.47
CA GLY A 2 32.26 -16.54 5.02
C GLY A 2 31.41 -15.46 4.33
N ARG A 3 31.88 -14.94 3.18
CA ARG A 3 31.19 -13.91 2.38
C ARG A 3 29.73 -14.28 2.03
N ALA A 4 29.46 -15.56 1.77
CA ALA A 4 28.09 -16.06 1.52
C ALA A 4 27.18 -16.08 2.76
N PHE A 5 27.73 -16.07 3.97
CA PHE A 5 26.96 -15.91 5.21
C PHE A 5 26.56 -14.45 5.40
N GLU A 6 27.50 -13.51 5.22
CA GLU A 6 27.22 -12.07 5.34
C GLU A 6 26.18 -11.61 4.30
N PHE A 7 26.24 -12.08 3.05
CA PHE A 7 25.21 -11.77 2.04
C PHE A 7 23.82 -12.31 2.38
N ARG A 8 23.74 -13.52 2.97
CA ARG A 8 22.45 -14.08 3.41
C ARG A 8 21.90 -13.32 4.61
N LYS A 9 22.77 -12.93 5.53
CA LYS A 9 22.45 -12.13 6.70
C LYS A 9 21.94 -10.74 6.30
N GLU A 10 22.61 -10.05 5.38
CA GLU A 10 22.20 -8.73 4.88
C GLU A 10 20.83 -8.78 4.19
N ARG A 11 20.62 -9.74 3.27
CA ARG A 11 19.30 -9.93 2.62
C ARG A 11 18.20 -10.22 3.64
N LYS A 12 18.50 -11.03 4.66
CA LYS A 12 17.56 -11.33 5.73
C LYS A 12 17.19 -10.08 6.54
N PHE A 13 18.17 -9.24 6.89
CA PHE A 13 17.92 -7.99 7.61
C PHE A 13 17.11 -6.99 6.78
N LYS A 14 17.40 -6.84 5.49
CA LYS A 14 16.60 -6.00 4.59
C LYS A 14 15.14 -6.47 4.52
N ARG A 15 14.90 -7.78 4.37
CA ARG A 15 13.56 -8.36 4.40
C ARG A 15 12.87 -8.14 5.75
N TRP A 16 13.58 -8.31 6.86
CA TRP A 16 13.04 -8.09 8.21
C TRP A 16 12.68 -6.63 8.47
N ALA A 17 13.52 -5.68 8.01
CA ALA A 17 13.22 -4.26 8.10
C ALA A 17 11.96 -3.91 7.31
N LYS A 18 11.86 -4.37 6.05
CA LYS A 18 10.66 -4.20 5.24
C LYS A 18 9.41 -4.78 5.90
N MET A 19 9.48 -5.99 6.45
CA MET A 19 8.34 -6.60 7.15
C MET A 19 7.93 -5.82 8.40
N ALA A 20 8.89 -5.29 9.17
CA ALA A 20 8.58 -4.49 10.35
C ALA A 20 7.79 -3.22 9.97
N VAL A 21 8.19 -2.53 8.90
CA VAL A 21 7.46 -1.38 8.36
C VAL A 21 6.04 -1.77 7.92
N GLN A 22 5.90 -2.87 7.18
CA GLN A 22 4.59 -3.37 6.76
C GLN A 22 3.70 -3.75 7.96
N PHE A 23 4.28 -4.29 9.03
CA PHE A 23 3.51 -4.60 10.25
C PHE A 23 3.02 -3.35 10.94
N THR A 24 3.84 -2.31 11.02
CA THR A 24 3.43 -1.01 11.55
C THR A 24 2.27 -0.43 10.74
N ARG A 25 2.38 -0.43 9.40
CA ARG A 25 1.34 0.09 8.49
C ARG A 25 0.02 -0.66 8.63
N ILE A 26 0.03 -1.99 8.53
CA ILE A 26 -1.17 -2.81 8.70
C ILE A 26 -1.73 -2.70 10.12
N GLY A 27 -0.87 -2.53 11.13
CA GLY A 27 -1.30 -2.25 12.50
C GLY A 27 -2.13 -0.96 12.59
N LYS A 28 -1.72 0.10 11.89
CA LYS A 28 -2.48 1.35 11.79
C LYS A 28 -3.80 1.15 11.03
N GLU A 29 -3.80 0.41 9.92
CA GLU A 29 -5.02 0.06 9.19
C GLU A 29 -6.04 -0.68 10.07
N ILE A 30 -5.60 -1.65 10.87
CA ILE A 30 -6.44 -2.38 11.83
C ILE A 30 -7.02 -1.41 12.85
N VAL A 31 -6.19 -0.54 13.44
CA VAL A 31 -6.65 0.43 14.46
C VAL A 31 -7.71 1.37 13.88
N MET A 32 -7.47 1.93 12.70
CA MET A 32 -8.43 2.80 12.01
C MET A 32 -9.74 2.06 11.71
N ALA A 33 -9.65 0.85 11.15
CA ALA A 33 -10.82 0.03 10.85
C ALA A 33 -11.66 -0.25 12.10
N VAL A 34 -11.03 -0.59 13.23
CA VAL A 34 -11.73 -0.85 14.50
C VAL A 34 -12.41 0.41 15.04
N LYS A 35 -11.77 1.59 14.92
CA LYS A 35 -12.36 2.86 15.35
C LYS A 35 -13.57 3.25 14.51
N ASP A 36 -13.54 2.97 13.20
CA ASP A 36 -14.63 3.33 12.27
C ASP A 36 -15.82 2.36 12.33
N GLY A 37 -15.56 1.06 12.43
CA GLY A 37 -16.57 0.01 12.23
C GLY A 37 -16.69 -1.01 13.37
N GLY A 38 -15.96 -0.81 14.47
CA GLY A 38 -15.93 -1.71 15.61
C GLY A 38 -14.99 -2.91 15.44
N PRO A 39 -14.76 -3.70 16.51
CA PRO A 39 -13.70 -4.70 16.56
C PRO A 39 -14.05 -6.07 15.94
N SER A 40 -15.27 -6.24 15.44
CA SER A 40 -15.74 -7.52 14.89
C SER A 40 -15.56 -7.58 13.37
N PRO A 41 -14.72 -8.48 12.82
CA PRO A 41 -14.55 -8.63 11.37
C PRO A 41 -15.79 -9.18 10.66
N ASP A 42 -16.73 -9.79 11.39
CA ASP A 42 -17.99 -10.28 10.84
C ASP A 42 -18.90 -9.13 10.39
N THR A 43 -18.83 -8.00 11.10
CA THR A 43 -19.65 -6.80 10.83
C THR A 43 -18.85 -5.63 10.28
N ASN A 44 -17.51 -5.75 10.20
CA ASN A 44 -16.61 -4.70 9.73
C ASN A 44 -15.77 -5.20 8.55
N SER A 45 -16.17 -4.83 7.34
CA SER A 45 -15.48 -5.22 6.10
C SER A 45 -14.07 -4.63 6.02
N ARG A 46 -13.86 -3.37 6.42
CA ARG A 46 -12.53 -2.73 6.44
C ARG A 46 -11.56 -3.50 7.34
N LEU A 47 -12.03 -3.96 8.50
CA LEU A 47 -11.22 -4.77 9.41
C LEU A 47 -10.94 -6.16 8.84
N ARG A 48 -11.92 -6.80 8.20
CA ARG A 48 -11.73 -8.09 7.52
C ARG A 48 -10.64 -8.00 6.46
N THR A 49 -10.68 -6.97 5.61
CA THR A 49 -9.65 -6.70 4.59
C THR A 49 -8.28 -6.45 5.24
N ALA A 50 -8.20 -5.65 6.31
CA ALA A 50 -6.94 -5.41 7.01
C ALA A 50 -6.34 -6.69 7.62
N ILE A 51 -7.17 -7.58 8.20
CA ILE A 51 -6.74 -8.89 8.70
C ILE A 51 -6.30 -9.81 7.56
N GLN A 52 -6.95 -9.76 6.41
CA GLN A 52 -6.51 -10.52 5.23
C GLN A 52 -5.15 -10.04 4.74
N ASN A 53 -4.98 -8.72 4.59
CA ASN A 53 -3.72 -8.09 4.20
C ASN A 53 -2.60 -8.42 5.21
N SER A 54 -2.91 -8.54 6.50
CA SER A 54 -1.92 -8.93 7.53
C SER A 54 -1.38 -10.34 7.31
N LYS A 55 -2.21 -11.28 6.83
CA LYS A 55 -1.78 -12.64 6.49
C LYS A 55 -0.82 -12.64 5.31
N ALA A 56 -1.04 -11.77 4.32
CA ALA A 56 -0.21 -11.63 3.12
C ALA A 56 1.27 -11.34 3.46
N VAL A 57 1.50 -10.56 4.52
CA VAL A 57 2.84 -10.19 4.99
C VAL A 57 3.35 -11.12 6.11
N ASN A 58 2.63 -12.20 6.41
CA ASN A 58 2.93 -13.13 7.51
C ASN A 58 2.95 -12.46 8.90
N MET A 59 2.06 -11.49 9.14
CA MET A 59 1.91 -10.89 10.46
C MET A 59 1.40 -11.93 11.46
N PRO A 60 2.07 -12.13 12.61
CA PRO A 60 1.62 -13.08 13.62
C PRO A 60 0.22 -12.74 14.15
N LYS A 61 -0.64 -13.76 14.31
CA LYS A 61 -2.01 -13.59 14.80
C LYS A 61 -2.09 -12.80 16.12
N HIS A 62 -1.20 -13.07 17.07
CA HIS A 62 -1.19 -12.36 18.35
C HIS A 62 -0.93 -10.85 18.20
N THR A 63 -0.23 -10.42 17.15
CA THR A 63 0.03 -9.00 16.85
C THR A 63 -1.24 -8.32 16.32
N VAL A 64 -1.98 -9.01 15.44
CA VAL A 64 -3.29 -8.58 14.93
C VAL A 64 -4.29 -8.44 16.09
N ASP A 65 -4.42 -9.49 16.90
CA ASP A 65 -5.34 -9.52 18.06
C ASP A 65 -5.00 -8.40 19.06
N ALA A 66 -3.70 -8.13 19.28
CA ALA A 66 -3.25 -7.03 20.14
C ALA A 66 -3.63 -5.65 19.57
N ALA A 67 -3.51 -5.43 18.26
CA ALA A 67 -3.91 -4.18 17.61
C ALA A 67 -5.43 -3.94 17.73
N ILE A 68 -6.24 -4.98 17.48
CA ILE A 68 -7.71 -4.91 17.63
C ILE A 68 -8.10 -4.57 19.07
N LYS A 69 -7.49 -5.26 20.04
CA LYS A 69 -7.76 -5.04 21.47
C LYS A 69 -7.37 -3.63 21.90
N ARG A 70 -6.23 -3.11 21.43
CA ARG A 70 -5.77 -1.76 21.76
C ARG A 70 -6.74 -0.70 21.23
N ALA A 71 -7.11 -0.81 19.95
CA ALA A 71 -8.04 0.11 19.29
C ALA A 71 -9.45 0.10 19.89
N SER A 72 -9.86 -1.01 20.50
CA SER A 72 -11.15 -1.14 21.21
C SER A 72 -11.22 -0.31 22.50
N ASN A 73 -10.10 0.13 23.05
CA ASN A 73 -10.07 1.02 24.20
C ASN A 73 -10.42 2.45 23.77
N LYS A 74 -11.29 3.11 24.55
CA LYS A 74 -11.79 4.46 24.22
C LYS A 74 -10.76 5.57 24.40
N ASP A 75 -9.74 5.35 25.22
CA ASP A 75 -8.79 6.39 25.63
C ASP A 75 -7.59 6.55 24.68
N GLU A 76 -7.46 5.69 23.66
CA GLU A 76 -6.39 5.81 22.67
C GLU A 76 -6.85 6.71 21.52
N ASN A 77 -6.10 7.79 21.26
CA ASN A 77 -6.28 8.64 20.09
C ASN A 77 -6.16 7.79 18.82
N GLY A 78 -7.06 8.00 17.88
CA GLY A 78 -6.99 7.35 16.56
C GLY A 78 -5.88 7.95 15.70
N TYR A 79 -5.71 7.36 14.52
CA TYR A 79 -4.92 7.95 13.45
C TYR A 79 -5.82 8.74 12.52
N GLU A 80 -5.35 9.89 12.05
CA GLU A 80 -5.94 10.64 10.95
C GLU A 80 -5.22 10.32 9.64
N GLU A 81 -5.99 10.10 8.58
CA GLU A 81 -5.46 9.88 7.23
C GLU A 81 -5.25 11.22 6.53
N HIS A 82 -4.02 11.48 6.07
CA HIS A 82 -3.66 12.70 5.32
C HIS A 82 -2.92 12.34 4.04
N VAL A 83 -3.21 13.07 2.96
CA VAL A 83 -2.51 12.97 1.68
C VAL A 83 -1.62 14.20 1.49
N TYR A 84 -0.34 13.93 1.26
CA TYR A 84 0.65 14.94 0.91
C TYR A 84 1.10 14.74 -0.53
N GLU A 85 1.34 15.84 -1.23
CA GLU A 85 1.66 15.84 -2.64
C GLU A 85 2.81 16.78 -2.90
N GLY A 86 3.71 16.41 -3.79
CA GLY A 86 4.84 17.23 -4.16
C GLY A 86 5.55 16.74 -5.41
N TYR A 87 6.65 17.41 -5.73
CA TYR A 87 7.52 17.01 -6.82
C TYR A 87 8.90 16.71 -6.27
N ALA A 88 9.46 15.56 -6.64
CA ALA A 88 10.85 15.23 -6.42
C ALA A 88 11.75 16.04 -7.36
N SER A 89 13.06 15.80 -7.25
CA SER A 89 14.01 16.22 -8.27
C SER A 89 13.58 15.74 -9.66
N HIS A 90 13.98 16.47 -10.70
CA HIS A 90 13.66 16.17 -12.10
C HIS A 90 12.16 16.24 -12.46
N GLY A 91 11.32 16.78 -11.58
CA GLY A 91 9.90 17.03 -11.86
C GLY A 91 9.01 15.79 -11.73
N VAL A 92 9.49 14.72 -11.11
CA VAL A 92 8.68 13.52 -10.84
C VAL A 92 7.63 13.84 -9.77
N ALA A 93 6.37 13.55 -10.07
CA ALA A 93 5.27 13.71 -9.15
C ALA A 93 5.31 12.63 -8.05
N ILE A 94 5.15 13.03 -6.80
CA ILE A 94 5.13 12.14 -5.62
C ILE A 94 3.86 12.39 -4.82
N LEU A 95 3.07 11.34 -4.61
CA LEU A 95 1.89 11.34 -3.75
C LEU A 95 2.15 10.42 -2.55
N ILE A 96 1.88 10.91 -1.35
CA ILE A 96 2.18 10.24 -0.09
C ILE A 96 0.88 10.12 0.71
N GLU A 97 0.49 8.90 1.03
CA GLU A 97 -0.62 8.62 1.93
C GLU A 97 -0.07 8.33 3.33
N THR A 98 -0.63 8.99 4.34
CA THR A 98 -0.17 8.90 5.74
C THR A 98 -1.31 8.59 6.68
N ALA A 99 -0.99 7.94 7.81
CA ALA A 99 -1.87 7.70 8.93
C ALA A 99 -1.12 8.08 10.22
N THR A 100 -1.57 9.15 10.89
CA THR A 100 -0.80 9.79 11.97
C THR A 100 -1.67 10.25 13.13
N ASP A 101 -1.11 10.21 14.34
CA ASP A 101 -1.68 10.80 15.55
C ASP A 101 -1.24 12.25 15.77
N ASN A 102 -0.38 12.78 14.89
CA ASN A 102 0.16 14.12 14.96
C ASN A 102 0.51 14.68 13.56
N THR A 103 -0.48 15.30 12.94
CA THR A 103 -0.39 15.90 11.60
C THR A 103 0.76 16.91 11.47
N ASN A 104 1.03 17.70 12.53
CA ASN A 104 2.11 18.70 12.53
C ASN A 104 3.50 18.07 12.48
N ARG A 105 3.71 16.95 13.19
CA ARG A 105 4.95 16.16 13.12
C ARG A 105 5.13 15.60 11.71
N THR A 106 4.10 14.93 11.20
CA THR A 106 4.16 14.25 9.90
C THR A 106 4.44 15.22 8.76
N VAL A 107 3.71 16.34 8.67
CA VAL A 107 3.97 17.34 7.61
C VAL A 107 5.36 17.96 7.71
N ALA A 108 5.88 18.16 8.93
CA ALA A 108 7.23 18.69 9.14
C ALA A 108 8.30 17.68 8.68
N ASN A 109 8.13 16.40 8.99
CA ASN A 109 9.00 15.31 8.53
C ASN A 109 8.98 15.20 7.00
N VAL A 110 7.79 15.05 6.40
CA VAL A 110 7.60 14.97 4.95
C VAL A 110 8.29 16.14 4.25
N ARG A 111 8.02 17.38 4.69
CA ARG A 111 8.67 18.58 4.14
C ARG A 111 10.19 18.53 4.28
N SER A 112 10.71 18.04 5.41
CA SER A 112 12.15 17.87 5.62
C SER A 112 12.77 16.90 4.61
N TYR A 113 12.07 15.80 4.29
CA TYR A 113 12.57 14.81 3.33
C TYR A 113 12.66 15.37 1.91
N PHE A 114 11.63 16.08 1.45
CA PHE A 114 11.67 16.80 0.17
C PHE A 114 12.84 17.79 0.12
N ASN A 115 12.97 18.66 1.13
CA ASN A 115 14.02 19.69 1.17
C ASN A 115 15.43 19.10 1.15
N LYS A 116 15.66 17.95 1.80
CA LYS A 116 16.97 17.28 1.85
C LYS A 116 17.35 16.58 0.54
N THR A 117 16.41 16.38 -0.36
CA THR A 117 16.58 15.59 -1.60
C THR A 117 16.34 16.40 -2.88
N GLY A 118 16.20 17.73 -2.75
CA GLY A 118 16.02 18.64 -3.89
C GLY A 118 14.59 18.71 -4.43
N GLY A 119 13.63 18.06 -3.77
CA GLY A 119 12.21 18.17 -4.10
C GLY A 119 11.49 19.27 -3.31
N ALA A 120 10.21 19.44 -3.59
CA ALA A 120 9.34 20.38 -2.89
C ALA A 120 7.96 19.78 -2.61
N LEU A 121 7.50 19.94 -1.37
CA LEU A 121 6.13 19.65 -0.99
C LEU A 121 5.20 20.71 -1.59
N GLY A 122 4.18 20.26 -2.32
CA GLY A 122 3.16 21.07 -2.95
C GLY A 122 1.90 21.23 -2.08
N LYS A 123 0.80 21.62 -2.74
CA LYS A 123 -0.53 21.71 -2.13
C LYS A 123 -1.30 20.43 -2.43
N THR A 124 -2.09 19.94 -1.49
CA THR A 124 -3.04 18.85 -1.72
C THR A 124 -3.98 19.18 -2.89
N GLY A 125 -4.25 18.20 -3.73
CA GLY A 125 -5.03 18.31 -4.97
C GLY A 125 -4.24 18.79 -6.20
N SER A 126 -2.92 18.97 -6.09
CA SER A 126 -2.08 19.38 -7.22
C SER A 126 -1.80 18.23 -8.19
N LEU A 127 -2.00 16.98 -7.77
CA LEU A 127 -1.68 15.78 -8.55
C LEU A 127 -2.94 14.95 -8.90
N ASP A 128 -4.14 15.48 -8.67
CA ASP A 128 -5.42 14.80 -8.95
C ASP A 128 -5.58 14.40 -10.44
N PHE A 129 -4.92 15.12 -11.35
CA PHE A 129 -4.91 14.79 -12.78
C PHE A 129 -3.77 13.83 -13.18
N ILE A 130 -2.83 13.56 -12.28
CA ILE A 130 -1.69 12.65 -12.51
C ILE A 130 -1.99 11.28 -11.94
N PHE A 131 -2.65 11.19 -10.78
CA PHE A 131 -2.93 9.92 -10.12
C PHE A 131 -4.43 9.68 -9.99
N ASN A 132 -4.88 8.51 -10.44
CA ASN A 132 -6.22 8.03 -10.17
C ASN A 132 -6.20 7.02 -9.02
N ARG A 133 -7.22 7.04 -8.16
CA ARG A 133 -7.37 6.04 -7.10
C ARG A 133 -8.09 4.83 -7.67
N LYS A 134 -7.47 3.66 -7.57
CA LYS A 134 -8.01 2.38 -8.04
C LYS A 134 -8.06 1.36 -6.92
N SER A 135 -8.97 0.42 -7.07
CA SER A 135 -9.06 -0.76 -6.23
C SER A 135 -8.23 -1.86 -6.86
N ILE A 136 -7.27 -2.40 -6.12
CA ILE A 136 -6.35 -3.43 -6.59
C ILE A 136 -6.49 -4.66 -5.71
N PHE A 137 -6.82 -5.78 -6.35
CA PHE A 137 -6.94 -7.09 -5.72
C PHE A 137 -5.86 -8.00 -6.28
N ARG A 138 -5.14 -8.70 -5.39
CA ARG A 138 -4.06 -9.62 -5.76
C ARG A 138 -4.35 -11.00 -5.21
N PHE A 139 -4.16 -12.03 -6.03
CA PHE A 139 -4.35 -13.43 -5.64
C PHE A 139 -3.45 -14.35 -6.47
N LEU A 140 -3.26 -15.58 -6.00
CA LEU A 140 -2.54 -16.59 -6.78
C LEU A 140 -3.44 -17.05 -7.94
N PRO A 141 -2.95 -17.07 -9.20
CA PRO A 141 -3.76 -17.50 -10.35
C PRO A 141 -4.26 -18.94 -10.20
N GLY A 142 -3.45 -19.80 -9.58
CA GLY A 142 -3.78 -21.22 -9.39
C GLY A 142 -3.97 -21.94 -10.72
N GLU A 143 -5.03 -22.73 -10.84
CA GLU A 143 -5.45 -23.40 -12.08
C GLU A 143 -6.63 -22.68 -12.76
N LYS A 144 -6.97 -21.46 -12.32
CA LYS A 144 -8.12 -20.72 -12.88
C LYS A 144 -7.82 -20.26 -14.30
N ASP A 145 -8.80 -20.37 -15.18
CA ASP A 145 -8.76 -19.75 -16.50
C ASP A 145 -8.94 -18.24 -16.36
N LEU A 146 -7.95 -17.47 -16.78
CA LEU A 146 -7.97 -16.00 -16.67
C LEU A 146 -9.00 -15.37 -17.62
N GLU A 147 -9.26 -15.97 -18.78
CA GLU A 147 -10.24 -15.44 -19.74
C GLU A 147 -11.67 -15.62 -19.20
N GLU A 148 -11.95 -16.75 -18.56
CA GLU A 148 -13.22 -17.00 -17.87
C GLU A 148 -13.40 -16.06 -16.68
N LEU A 149 -12.35 -15.91 -15.87
CA LEU A 149 -12.37 -15.02 -14.71
C LEU A 149 -12.55 -13.55 -15.12
N GLU A 150 -11.91 -13.11 -16.20
CA GLU A 150 -12.10 -11.77 -16.76
C GLU A 150 -13.57 -11.54 -17.10
N PHE A 151 -14.19 -12.48 -17.82
CA PHE A 151 -15.61 -12.39 -18.20
C PHE A 151 -16.55 -12.33 -16.99
N GLU A 152 -16.31 -13.12 -15.95
CA GLU A 152 -17.13 -13.12 -14.73
C GLU A 152 -17.03 -11.83 -13.92
N LEU A 153 -15.90 -11.13 -13.99
CA LEU A 153 -15.63 -9.93 -13.21
C LEU A 153 -16.06 -8.62 -13.89
N ILE A 154 -16.45 -8.65 -15.17
CA ILE A 154 -16.93 -7.46 -15.92
C ILE A 154 -18.08 -6.78 -15.19
N ASP A 155 -19.09 -7.55 -14.75
CA ASP A 155 -20.26 -7.00 -14.06
C ASP A 155 -19.92 -6.44 -12.66
N ALA A 156 -18.78 -6.83 -12.11
CA ALA A 156 -18.24 -6.30 -10.85
C ALA A 156 -17.42 -5.01 -11.04
N GLY A 157 -17.24 -4.54 -12.28
CA GLY A 157 -16.55 -3.29 -12.61
C GLY A 157 -15.10 -3.48 -13.09
N LEU A 158 -14.70 -4.70 -13.46
CA LEU A 158 -13.33 -4.98 -13.92
C LEU A 158 -12.89 -3.98 -15.01
N GLU A 159 -11.74 -3.35 -14.78
CA GLU A 159 -11.08 -2.51 -15.78
C GLU A 159 -9.91 -3.24 -16.43
N GLU A 160 -9.14 -4.00 -15.63
CA GLU A 160 -7.97 -4.73 -16.12
C GLU A 160 -7.71 -5.97 -15.24
N LEU A 161 -7.39 -7.09 -15.88
CA LEU A 161 -6.87 -8.30 -15.25
C LEU A 161 -5.54 -8.65 -15.91
N TYR A 162 -4.47 -8.71 -15.12
CA TYR A 162 -3.14 -9.05 -15.63
C TYR A 162 -2.33 -9.88 -14.63
N LEU A 163 -1.23 -10.46 -15.09
CA LEU A 163 -0.27 -11.16 -14.24
C LEU A 163 0.92 -10.26 -13.93
N GLU A 164 1.33 -10.22 -12.68
CA GLU A 164 2.60 -9.63 -12.22
C GLU A 164 3.41 -10.68 -11.47
N ALA A 165 4.75 -10.58 -11.50
CA ALA A 165 5.60 -11.43 -10.67
C ALA A 165 5.84 -10.76 -9.32
N ASP A 166 5.67 -11.50 -8.21
CA ASP A 166 6.01 -10.99 -6.89
C ASP A 166 7.53 -10.98 -6.61
N GLU A 167 7.95 -10.51 -5.42
CA GLU A 167 9.37 -10.42 -5.04
C GLU A 167 10.12 -11.77 -5.13
N ASP A 168 9.41 -12.90 -5.06
CA ASP A 168 9.97 -14.25 -5.15
C ASP A 168 9.85 -14.82 -6.59
N GLY A 169 9.35 -14.04 -7.55
CA GLY A 169 9.16 -14.43 -8.96
C GLY A 169 7.94 -15.31 -9.19
N THR A 170 6.99 -15.33 -8.27
CA THR A 170 5.73 -16.09 -8.40
C THR A 170 4.70 -15.24 -9.13
N ASP A 171 4.04 -15.81 -10.12
CA ASP A 171 2.94 -15.14 -10.82
C ASP A 171 1.76 -14.85 -9.87
N ILE A 172 1.28 -13.62 -9.89
CA ILE A 172 0.15 -13.11 -9.12
C ILE A 172 -0.83 -12.48 -10.10
N SER A 173 -2.09 -12.87 -10.01
CA SER A 173 -3.17 -12.19 -10.73
C SER A 173 -3.50 -10.87 -10.03
N VAL A 174 -3.60 -9.81 -10.82
CA VAL A 174 -3.95 -8.47 -10.39
C VAL A 174 -5.24 -8.05 -11.08
N VAL A 175 -6.25 -7.78 -10.27
CA VAL A 175 -7.51 -7.19 -10.71
C VAL A 175 -7.52 -5.72 -10.35
N GLN A 176 -7.66 -4.87 -11.36
CA GLN A 176 -7.85 -3.44 -11.22
C GLN A 176 -9.31 -3.08 -11.52
N THR A 177 -9.90 -2.26 -10.65
CA THR A 177 -11.25 -1.71 -10.82
C THR A 177 -11.33 -0.29 -10.25
N ALA A 178 -12.40 0.42 -10.57
CA ALA A 178 -12.69 1.72 -9.99
C ALA A 178 -12.74 1.67 -8.45
N PHE A 179 -12.43 2.79 -7.80
CA PHE A 179 -12.49 2.94 -6.34
C PHE A 179 -13.89 2.63 -5.79
N GLU A 180 -14.92 3.10 -6.50
CA GLU A 180 -16.33 2.98 -6.14
C GLU A 180 -16.83 1.53 -6.19
N ASP A 181 -16.18 0.69 -6.98
CA ASP A 181 -16.55 -0.71 -7.20
C ASP A 181 -15.80 -1.68 -6.28
N PHE A 182 -14.97 -1.18 -5.34
CA PHE A 182 -14.20 -2.01 -4.40
C PHE A 182 -15.07 -3.10 -3.74
N GLY A 183 -16.21 -2.71 -3.16
CA GLY A 183 -17.09 -3.64 -2.45
C GLY A 183 -17.76 -4.66 -3.37
N LYS A 184 -18.08 -4.28 -4.61
CA LYS A 184 -18.67 -5.20 -5.60
C LYS A 184 -17.64 -6.22 -6.06
N MET A 185 -16.45 -5.76 -6.41
CA MET A 185 -15.35 -6.60 -6.84
C MET A 185 -14.89 -7.56 -5.75
N GLN A 186 -14.74 -7.07 -4.52
CA GLN A 186 -14.41 -7.90 -3.37
C GLN A 186 -15.42 -9.05 -3.21
N LYS A 187 -16.71 -8.73 -3.28
CA LYS A 187 -17.78 -9.71 -3.15
C LYS A 187 -17.78 -10.73 -4.30
N ALA A 188 -17.60 -10.28 -5.54
CA ALA A 188 -17.53 -11.16 -6.71
C ALA A 188 -16.36 -12.16 -6.58
N LEU A 189 -15.17 -11.68 -6.21
CA LEU A 189 -14.01 -12.54 -5.97
C LEU A 189 -14.27 -13.56 -4.84
N GLU A 190 -14.92 -13.15 -3.75
CA GLU A 190 -15.32 -14.06 -2.67
C GLU A 190 -16.32 -15.14 -3.12
N GLU A 191 -17.32 -14.76 -3.93
CA GLU A 191 -18.33 -15.70 -4.47
C GLU A 191 -17.73 -16.71 -5.45
N LEU A 192 -16.69 -16.32 -6.19
CA LEU A 192 -15.89 -17.18 -7.07
C LEU A 192 -14.86 -18.04 -6.32
N GLY A 193 -14.84 -17.96 -4.99
CA GLY A 193 -13.92 -18.70 -4.13
C GLY A 193 -12.46 -18.29 -4.31
N VAL A 194 -12.20 -17.05 -4.74
CA VAL A 194 -10.84 -16.53 -4.88
C VAL A 194 -10.27 -16.21 -3.50
N GLU A 195 -9.21 -16.91 -3.12
CA GLU A 195 -8.44 -16.56 -1.93
C GLU A 195 -7.52 -15.37 -2.23
N MET A 196 -8.01 -14.17 -1.92
CA MET A 196 -7.27 -12.94 -2.09
C MET A 196 -6.04 -12.88 -1.17
N LYS A 197 -4.86 -12.68 -1.79
CA LYS A 197 -3.61 -12.36 -1.08
C LYS A 197 -3.69 -10.95 -0.50
N SER A 198 -4.17 -9.97 -1.26
CA SER A 198 -4.41 -8.62 -0.77
C SER A 198 -5.53 -7.90 -1.50
N ALA A 199 -6.13 -6.93 -0.82
CA ALA A 199 -7.09 -6.00 -1.39
C ALA A 199 -6.78 -4.60 -0.85
N LYS A 200 -6.45 -3.67 -1.74
CA LYS A 200 -5.97 -2.33 -1.39
C LYS A 200 -6.53 -1.27 -2.32
N LEU A 201 -6.48 -0.03 -1.84
CA LEU A 201 -6.67 1.14 -2.67
C LEU A 201 -5.28 1.68 -3.02
N GLU A 202 -5.01 1.87 -4.31
CA GLU A 202 -3.71 2.33 -4.80
C GLU A 202 -3.89 3.53 -5.73
N ARG A 203 -2.81 4.31 -5.89
CA ARG A 203 -2.76 5.43 -6.82
C ARG A 203 -2.03 5.00 -8.09
N ILE A 204 -2.76 4.93 -9.19
CA ILE A 204 -2.23 4.59 -10.50
C ILE A 204 -1.96 5.88 -11.27
N SER A 205 -0.75 6.02 -11.80
CA SER A 205 -0.37 7.21 -12.57
C SER A 205 -0.98 7.16 -13.98
N LEU A 206 -1.66 8.23 -14.39
CA LEU A 206 -2.24 8.40 -15.72
C LEU A 206 -1.22 8.91 -16.76
N SER A 207 -0.09 9.43 -16.29
CA SER A 207 0.99 9.95 -17.14
C SER A 207 2.32 9.69 -16.49
N THR A 208 3.29 9.21 -17.27
CA THR A 208 4.64 8.93 -16.79
C THR A 208 5.63 10.06 -17.12
N MET A 209 6.66 10.21 -16.30
CA MET A 209 7.76 11.15 -16.46
C MET A 209 9.02 10.35 -16.84
N PRO A 210 9.55 10.52 -18.07
CA PRO A 210 10.78 9.85 -18.48
C PRO A 210 11.97 10.45 -17.73
N ILE A 211 12.79 9.59 -17.15
CA ILE A 211 14.01 9.97 -16.43
C ILE A 211 15.13 8.97 -16.76
N THR A 212 16.39 9.38 -16.60
CA THR A 212 17.53 8.47 -16.72
C THR A 212 17.73 7.66 -15.43
N GLU A 213 18.48 6.55 -15.51
CA GLU A 213 18.85 5.77 -14.32
C GLU A 213 19.55 6.61 -13.24
N GLU A 214 20.41 7.54 -13.67
CA GLU A 214 21.11 8.46 -12.77
C GLU A 214 20.14 9.42 -12.07
N GLN A 215 19.12 9.91 -12.77
CA GLN A 215 18.07 10.75 -12.20
C GLN A 215 17.16 9.97 -11.26
N ALA A 216 16.86 8.71 -11.58
CA ALA A 216 16.06 7.82 -10.74
C ALA A 216 16.70 7.62 -9.37
N VAL A 217 18.03 7.51 -9.30
CA VAL A 217 18.76 7.42 -8.01
C VAL A 217 18.46 8.62 -7.10
N ASP A 218 18.32 9.83 -7.63
CA ASP A 218 17.99 11.01 -6.82
C ASP A 218 16.55 10.98 -6.31
N VAL A 219 15.62 10.47 -7.12
CA VAL A 219 14.22 10.32 -6.73
C VAL A 219 14.05 9.21 -5.69
N PHE A 220 14.73 8.08 -5.86
CA PHE A 220 14.69 6.97 -4.89
C PHE A 220 15.22 7.38 -3.51
N LYS A 221 16.20 8.29 -3.41
CA LYS A 221 16.63 8.84 -2.11
C LYS A 221 15.49 9.52 -1.34
N LEU A 222 14.55 10.16 -2.03
CA LEU A 222 13.36 10.74 -1.40
C LEU A 222 12.37 9.65 -1.02
N ILE A 223 12.08 8.73 -1.94
CA ILE A 223 11.15 7.61 -1.71
C ILE A 223 11.59 6.80 -0.48
N ASP A 224 12.86 6.40 -0.41
CA ASP A 224 13.42 5.64 0.71
C ASP A 224 13.21 6.37 2.05
N LYS A 225 13.45 7.68 2.09
CA LYS A 225 13.24 8.50 3.30
C LYS A 225 11.79 8.60 3.72
N LEU A 226 10.88 8.67 2.75
CA LEU A 226 9.46 8.70 3.01
C LEU A 226 8.98 7.33 3.51
N GLU A 227 9.43 6.25 2.89
CA GLU A 227 9.03 4.89 3.28
C GLU A 227 9.55 4.48 4.66
N GLU A 228 10.67 5.06 5.10
CA GLU A 228 11.23 4.90 6.45
C GLU A 228 10.44 5.65 7.54
N ASP A 229 9.55 6.60 7.20
CA ASP A 229 8.73 7.32 8.19
C ASP A 229 7.52 6.46 8.60
N ASP A 230 7.36 6.25 9.91
CA ASP A 230 6.31 5.42 10.48
C ASP A 230 4.88 5.91 10.15
N ASP A 231 4.71 7.21 9.88
CA ASP A 231 3.41 7.80 9.51
C ASP A 231 3.05 7.57 8.04
N VAL A 232 4.02 7.26 7.18
CA VAL A 232 3.80 6.99 5.76
C VAL A 232 3.26 5.57 5.56
N GLN A 233 2.09 5.49 4.92
CA GLN A 233 1.45 4.22 4.54
C GLN A 233 1.87 3.79 3.14
N ALA A 234 1.88 4.73 2.20
CA ALA A 234 2.24 4.48 0.81
C ALA A 234 2.87 5.72 0.17
N VAL A 235 3.76 5.47 -0.79
CA VAL A 235 4.37 6.48 -1.65
C VAL A 235 4.14 6.05 -3.09
N TYR A 236 3.62 6.95 -3.90
CA TYR A 236 3.35 6.74 -5.31
C TYR A 236 4.12 7.76 -6.12
N HIS A 237 4.64 7.33 -7.27
CA HIS A 237 5.38 8.19 -8.18
C HIS A 237 4.97 7.92 -9.62
N ASN A 238 5.27 8.87 -10.51
CA ASN A 238 4.97 8.73 -11.93
C ASN A 238 6.22 8.55 -12.80
N MET A 239 7.35 8.10 -12.27
CA MET A 239 8.52 7.73 -13.09
C MET A 239 8.09 6.69 -14.16
N ALA A 240 8.58 6.86 -15.39
CA ALA A 240 8.46 5.81 -16.39
C ALA A 240 9.34 4.60 -15.97
N GLU A 241 8.78 3.41 -16.07
CA GLU A 241 9.53 2.14 -15.91
C GLU A 241 10.52 1.91 -17.06
#